data_AF-G5AV52-F1
#
_entry.id   AF-G5AV52-F1
#
_cell.length_a   1.000
_cell.length_b   1.000
_cell.length_c   1.000
_cell.angle_alpha   90.00
_cell.angle_beta   90.00
_cell.angle_gamma   90.00
#
_symmetry.space_group_name_H-M   'P 1'
#
loop_
_entity.id
_entity.type
_entity.pdbx_description
1 polymer ?
#
loop_
_entity_poly.entity_id
_entity_poly.type
_entity_poly.pdbx_seq_one_letter_code
_entity_poly.pdbx_strand_id
1 'polypeptide(L)'
;MGDKPPRFRGSLSWIGCVEACLCLEHFGGPQGRLCHVPRGAGLHSELERLYSHFAGGGGPVMVGGDADAQAKALLGVCVGPGTEAYVLILDPHYWGALKKPRELQAAGWVGWQEVTTAFDPTSFYNLCLTSCNSEKQ
;
A
#
# COMPACT_ATOMS: atom_id res chain seq x y z
N MET A 1 4.58 -22.71 1.12
CA MET A 1 3.26 -22.03 1.09
C MET A 1 2.30 -22.77 0.14
N GLY A 2 2.71 -23.12 -1.08
CA GLY A 2 1.86 -23.92 -1.99
C GLY A 2 0.84 -23.09 -2.78
N ASP A 3 0.97 -21.76 -2.72
CA ASP A 3 0.17 -20.74 -3.39
C ASP A 3 0.47 -20.61 -4.89
N LYS A 4 1.68 -20.98 -5.33
CA LYS A 4 2.15 -20.85 -6.72
C LYS A 4 2.79 -22.14 -7.23
N PRO A 5 2.76 -22.40 -8.56
CA PRO A 5 3.39 -23.57 -9.16
C PRO A 5 4.93 -23.51 -9.08
N PRO A 6 5.65 -24.65 -9.21
CA PRO A 6 7.12 -24.69 -9.10
C PRO A 6 7.86 -23.74 -10.05
N ARG A 7 7.33 -23.50 -11.25
CA ARG A 7 7.89 -22.57 -12.26
C ARG A 7 7.76 -21.09 -11.90
N PHE A 8 7.07 -20.76 -10.82
CA PHE A 8 6.93 -19.38 -10.36
C PHE A 8 8.26 -18.79 -9.88
N ARG A 9 9.12 -19.62 -9.27
CA ARG A 9 10.47 -19.19 -8.87
C ARG A 9 11.29 -18.87 -10.12
N GLY A 10 11.74 -17.62 -10.23
CA GLY A 10 12.51 -17.12 -11.37
C GLY A 10 11.67 -16.62 -12.54
N SER A 11 10.34 -16.57 -12.43
CA SER A 11 9.48 -15.92 -13.42
C SER A 11 9.49 -14.39 -13.26
N LEU A 12 8.91 -13.70 -14.24
CA LEU A 12 8.63 -12.26 -14.20
C LEU A 12 7.17 -11.96 -13.82
N SER A 13 6.51 -12.91 -13.14
CA SER A 13 5.13 -12.75 -12.69
C SER A 13 5.06 -11.76 -11.53
N TRP A 14 4.10 -10.84 -11.58
CA TRP A 14 3.83 -9.92 -10.48
C TRP A 14 3.09 -10.63 -9.33
N ILE A 15 3.12 -10.01 -8.16
CA ILE A 15 2.39 -10.41 -6.95
C ILE A 15 1.58 -9.24 -6.41
N GLY A 16 0.51 -9.53 -5.67
CA GLY A 16 -0.35 -8.53 -5.05
C GLY A 16 -0.35 -8.59 -3.52
N CYS A 17 -1.34 -7.92 -2.94
CA CYS A 17 -1.49 -7.85 -1.48
C CYS A 17 -1.72 -9.23 -0.84
N VAL A 18 -2.40 -10.15 -1.54
CA VAL A 18 -2.66 -11.51 -1.02
C VAL A 18 -1.35 -12.26 -0.83
N GLU A 19 -0.51 -12.31 -1.86
CA GLU A 19 0.81 -12.94 -1.78
C GLU A 19 1.72 -12.22 -0.78
N ALA A 20 1.64 -10.89 -0.69
CA ALA A 20 2.40 -10.13 0.30
C ALA A 20 2.04 -10.53 1.74
N CYS A 21 0.75 -10.67 2.07
CA CYS A 21 0.33 -11.17 3.38
C CYS A 21 0.87 -12.58 3.68
N LEU A 22 0.78 -13.50 2.72
CA LEU A 22 1.32 -14.86 2.87
C LEU A 22 2.83 -14.84 3.12
N CYS A 23 3.57 -14.00 2.39
CA CYS A 23 5.01 -13.85 2.59
C CYS A 23 5.34 -13.26 3.96
N LEU A 24 4.61 -12.23 4.40
CA LEU A 24 4.81 -11.62 5.72
C LEU A 24 4.65 -12.65 6.84
N GLU A 25 3.61 -13.47 6.79
CA GLU A 25 3.39 -14.56 7.76
C GLU A 25 4.52 -15.61 7.68
N HIS A 26 4.85 -16.07 6.47
CA HIS A 26 5.86 -17.12 6.26
C HIS A 26 7.26 -16.72 6.74
N PHE A 27 7.64 -15.46 6.56
CA PHE A 27 8.95 -14.95 6.97
C PHE A 27 8.95 -14.37 8.40
N GLY A 28 7.84 -14.46 9.14
CA GLY A 28 7.74 -13.95 10.51
C GLY A 28 7.83 -12.43 10.60
N GLY A 29 7.39 -11.72 9.56
CA GLY A 29 7.31 -10.26 9.51
C GLY A 29 6.11 -9.70 10.29
N PRO A 30 5.79 -8.41 10.08
CA PRO A 30 4.57 -7.79 10.60
C PRO A 30 3.30 -8.55 10.20
N GLN A 31 2.26 -8.49 11.02
CA GLN A 31 0.95 -9.05 10.65
C GLN A 31 0.35 -8.25 9.50
N GLY A 32 0.05 -8.93 8.39
CA GLY A 32 -0.67 -8.34 7.26
C GLY A 32 -2.17 -8.62 7.36
N ARG A 33 -3.00 -7.57 7.31
CA ARG A 33 -4.47 -7.68 7.22
C ARG A 33 -4.93 -7.19 5.86
N LEU A 34 -5.65 -8.05 5.13
CA LEU A 34 -6.24 -7.70 3.84
C LEU A 34 -7.50 -6.84 4.02
N CYS A 35 -7.63 -5.83 3.16
CA CYS A 35 -8.83 -5.04 2.99
C CYS A 35 -9.08 -4.84 1.49
N HIS A 36 -10.27 -5.22 1.04
CA HIS A 36 -10.69 -5.04 -0.33
C HIS A 36 -11.52 -3.76 -0.45
N VAL A 37 -11.21 -2.96 -1.46
CA VAL A 37 -11.87 -1.72 -1.81
C VAL A 37 -12.48 -1.89 -3.20
N PRO A 38 -13.82 -1.86 -3.33
CA PRO A 38 -14.48 -2.11 -4.60
C PRO A 38 -14.29 -0.96 -5.59
N ARG A 39 -14.50 -1.25 -6.88
CA ARG A 39 -14.47 -0.25 -7.96
C ARG A 39 -15.43 0.90 -7.67
N GLY A 40 -15.02 2.12 -8.02
CA GLY A 40 -15.83 3.32 -7.87
C GLY A 40 -15.94 3.87 -6.45
N ALA A 41 -15.58 3.11 -5.42
CA ALA A 41 -15.58 3.62 -4.04
C ALA A 41 -14.40 4.57 -3.76
N GLY A 42 -13.31 4.44 -4.53
CA GLY A 42 -12.04 5.07 -4.22
C GLY A 42 -11.57 4.70 -2.81
N LEU A 43 -10.71 5.51 -2.20
CA LEU A 43 -10.26 5.27 -0.82
C LEU A 43 -11.15 5.94 0.24
N HIS A 44 -12.16 6.71 -0.16
CA HIS A 44 -12.94 7.55 0.75
C HIS A 44 -13.62 6.75 1.86
N SER A 45 -14.16 5.57 1.55
CA SER A 45 -14.82 4.69 2.54
C SER A 45 -13.85 4.09 3.56
N GLU A 46 -12.54 4.04 3.25
CA GLU A 46 -11.51 3.46 4.11
C GLU A 46 -10.66 4.52 4.84
N LEU A 47 -10.92 5.82 4.65
CA LEU A 47 -10.11 6.89 5.27
C LEU A 47 -10.08 6.82 6.79
N GLU A 48 -11.23 6.62 7.42
CA GLU A 48 -11.33 6.51 8.88
C GLU A 48 -10.57 5.27 9.40
N ARG A 49 -10.63 4.17 8.65
CA ARG A 49 -9.88 2.95 8.97
C ARG A 49 -8.38 3.16 8.83
N LEU A 50 -7.93 3.81 7.77
CA LEU A 50 -6.52 4.15 7.57
C LEU A 50 -6.03 5.11 8.65
N TYR A 51 -6.85 6.09 9.03
CA TYR A 51 -6.55 7.00 10.11
C TYR A 51 -6.35 6.24 11.43
N SER A 52 -7.31 5.37 11.78
CA SER A 52 -7.24 4.53 12.98
C SER A 52 -6.04 3.56 12.95
N HIS A 53 -5.71 3.02 11.78
CA HIS A 53 -4.55 2.15 11.58
C HIS A 53 -3.25 2.88 11.91
N PHE A 54 -3.01 4.03 11.30
CA PHE A 54 -1.78 4.81 11.56
C PHE A 54 -1.75 5.39 12.97
N ALA A 55 -2.89 5.88 13.48
CA ALA A 55 -2.99 6.39 14.85
C ALA A 55 -2.74 5.29 15.91
N GLY A 56 -3.12 4.05 15.61
CA GLY A 56 -2.87 2.88 16.45
C GLY A 56 -1.46 2.30 16.36
N GLY A 57 -0.51 2.97 15.69
CA GLY A 57 0.86 2.47 15.51
C GLY A 57 1.00 1.45 14.38
N GLY A 58 0.03 1.39 13.47
CA GLY A 58 0.11 0.61 12.25
C GLY A 58 1.26 1.06 11.35
N GLY A 59 1.88 0.09 10.67
CA GLY A 59 2.97 0.31 9.74
C GLY A 59 2.50 0.68 8.33
N PRO A 60 3.41 0.65 7.33
CA PRO A 60 3.07 0.91 5.94
C PRO A 60 1.95 0.02 5.42
N VAL A 61 1.09 0.57 4.55
CA VAL A 61 0.01 -0.17 3.89
C VAL A 61 0.38 -0.40 2.44
N MET A 62 0.59 -1.65 2.01
CA MET A 62 0.75 -1.94 0.59
C MET A 62 -0.61 -1.81 -0.10
N VAL A 63 -0.62 -1.22 -1.30
CA VAL A 63 -1.78 -1.08 -2.17
C VAL A 63 -1.47 -1.78 -3.48
N GLY A 64 -2.38 -2.65 -3.92
CA GLY A 64 -2.37 -3.20 -5.27
C GLY A 64 -3.68 -2.91 -5.97
N GLY A 65 -3.64 -2.23 -7.12
CA GLY A 65 -4.75 -2.04 -8.04
C GLY A 65 -4.74 -3.10 -9.15
N ASP A 66 -5.90 -3.31 -9.78
CA ASP A 66 -6.00 -4.21 -10.94
C ASP A 66 -5.72 -3.52 -12.29
N ALA A 67 -6.13 -2.27 -12.42
CA ALA A 67 -6.13 -1.53 -13.69
C ALA A 67 -5.00 -0.50 -13.78
N ASP A 68 -4.48 -0.02 -12.65
CA ASP A 68 -3.44 1.01 -12.63
C ASP A 68 -2.02 0.46 -12.82
N ALA A 69 -1.84 -0.86 -12.68
CA ALA A 69 -0.55 -1.54 -12.71
C ALA A 69 0.52 -0.90 -11.81
N GLN A 70 0.09 -0.22 -10.73
CA GLN A 70 0.95 0.58 -9.87
C GLN A 70 0.78 0.17 -8.41
N ALA A 71 1.60 -0.81 -8.00
CA ALA A 71 1.76 -1.09 -6.59
C ALA A 71 2.38 0.13 -5.89
N LYS A 72 1.82 0.51 -4.74
CA LYS A 72 2.27 1.68 -3.97
C LYS A 72 2.18 1.40 -2.47
N ALA A 73 2.96 2.11 -1.66
CA ALA A 73 2.85 2.04 -0.21
C ALA A 73 2.24 3.32 0.34
N LEU A 74 1.22 3.22 1.19
CA LEU A 74 0.73 4.34 1.98
C LEU A 74 1.48 4.41 3.30
N LEU A 75 1.95 5.60 3.63
CA LEU A 75 2.69 5.91 4.85
C LEU A 75 1.90 6.81 5.81
N GLY A 76 0.74 7.31 5.38
CA GLY A 76 -0.10 8.19 6.18
C GLY A 76 -1.33 8.64 5.42
N VAL A 77 -2.28 9.20 6.16
CA VAL A 77 -3.50 9.83 5.65
C VAL A 77 -3.70 11.17 6.36
N CYS A 78 -4.17 12.18 5.62
CA CYS A 78 -4.53 13.48 6.14
C CYS A 78 -5.92 13.84 5.60
N VAL A 79 -6.85 14.14 6.49
CA VAL A 79 -8.23 14.50 6.14
C VAL A 79 -8.41 15.99 6.46
N GLY A 80 -8.80 16.78 5.45
CA GLY A 80 -9.08 18.20 5.61
C GLY A 80 -10.44 18.44 6.27
N PRO A 81 -10.76 19.71 6.60
CA PRO A 81 -12.06 20.08 7.18
C PRO A 81 -13.24 19.95 6.20
N GLY A 82 -12.97 19.80 4.90
CA GLY A 82 -13.97 19.58 3.85
C GLY A 82 -14.01 18.11 3.39
N THR A 83 -14.19 17.91 2.08
CA THR A 83 -14.16 16.58 1.44
C THR A 83 -12.76 16.17 0.98
N GLU A 84 -11.77 17.04 1.17
CA GLU A 84 -10.39 16.84 0.74
C GLU A 84 -9.70 15.81 1.63
N ALA A 85 -9.10 14.80 1.00
CA ALA A 85 -8.30 13.81 1.68
C ALA A 85 -7.02 13.55 0.89
N TYR A 86 -5.93 13.42 1.61
CA TYR A 86 -4.60 13.18 1.06
C TYR A 86 -4.01 11.92 1.66
N VAL A 87 -3.22 11.21 0.87
CA VAL A 87 -2.42 10.07 1.31
C VAL A 87 -0.95 10.33 1.03
N LEU A 88 -0.08 9.91 1.96
CA LEU A 88 1.36 9.95 1.76
C LEU A 88 1.78 8.67 1.05
N ILE A 89 2.22 8.78 -0.20
CA ILE A 89 2.60 7.65 -1.04
C ILE A 89 4.11 7.53 -1.10
N LEU A 90 4.58 6.28 -1.05
CA LEU A 90 5.91 5.85 -1.48
C LEU A 90 5.73 4.98 -2.73
N ASP A 91 6.31 5.45 -3.84
CA ASP A 91 6.25 4.80 -5.14
C ASP A 91 7.50 3.92 -5.37
N PRO A 92 7.34 2.58 -5.51
CA PRO A 92 8.44 1.65 -5.70
C PRO A 92 8.97 1.59 -7.15
N HIS A 93 8.40 2.33 -8.10
CA HIS A 93 8.80 2.28 -9.51
C HIS A 93 10.05 3.13 -9.82
N TYR A 94 10.67 3.74 -8.81
CA TYR A 94 11.90 4.49 -9.01
C TYR A 94 13.00 3.58 -9.59
N TRP A 95 13.54 4.02 -10.73
CA TRP A 95 14.73 3.42 -11.33
C TRP A 95 15.80 4.50 -11.49
N GLY A 96 16.99 4.26 -10.93
CA GLY A 96 18.11 5.18 -11.04
C GLY A 96 19.15 5.03 -9.94
N ALA A 97 20.14 5.92 -9.96
CA ALA A 97 21.18 5.98 -8.94
C ALA A 97 20.61 6.32 -7.55
N LEU A 98 21.38 6.01 -6.50
CA LEU A 98 20.99 6.30 -5.13
C LEU A 98 20.85 7.82 -4.93
N LYS A 99 19.67 8.26 -4.49
CA LYS A 99 19.33 9.67 -4.30
C LYS A 99 19.11 9.99 -2.83
N LYS A 100 19.34 11.26 -2.47
CA LYS A 100 18.98 11.76 -1.13
C LYS A 100 17.45 11.88 -1.02
N PRO A 101 16.87 11.76 0.19
CA PRO A 101 15.42 11.87 0.39
C PRO A 101 14.78 13.11 -0.24
N ARG A 102 15.45 14.27 -0.18
CA ARG A 102 14.96 15.52 -0.79
C ARG A 102 14.79 15.43 -2.30
N GLU A 103 15.67 14.71 -2.98
CA GLU A 103 15.60 14.55 -4.43
C GLU A 103 14.47 13.59 -4.82
N LEU A 104 14.22 12.56 -4.00
CA LEU A 104 13.08 11.65 -4.18
C LEU A 104 11.75 12.38 -3.97
N GLN A 105 11.67 13.22 -2.93
CA GLN A 105 10.51 14.07 -2.66
C GLN A 105 10.27 15.09 -3.78
N ALA A 106 11.31 15.79 -4.22
CA ALA A 106 11.22 16.77 -5.30
C ALA A 106 10.79 16.15 -6.64
N ALA A 107 11.11 14.87 -6.85
CA ALA A 107 10.69 14.10 -8.03
C ALA A 107 9.36 13.36 -7.85
N GLY A 108 8.69 13.48 -6.71
CA GLY A 108 7.36 12.89 -6.48
C GLY A 108 7.34 11.41 -6.09
N TRP A 109 8.48 10.75 -5.91
CA TRP A 109 8.55 9.33 -5.50
C TRP A 109 8.07 9.10 -4.08
N VAL A 110 8.15 10.14 -3.24
CA VAL A 110 7.56 10.17 -1.90
C VAL A 110 6.85 11.49 -1.70
N GLY A 111 5.54 11.47 -1.49
CA GLY A 111 4.80 12.73 -1.37
C GLY A 111 3.32 12.54 -1.07
N TRP A 112 2.70 13.63 -0.62
CA TRP A 112 1.25 13.70 -0.44
C TRP A 112 0.56 13.83 -1.79
N GLN A 113 -0.44 12.99 -2.02
CA GLN A 113 -1.31 13.07 -3.18
C GLN A 113 -2.77 13.08 -2.71
N GLU A 114 -3.60 13.84 -3.42
CA GLU A 114 -5.05 13.80 -3.18
C GLU A 114 -5.59 12.42 -3.53
N VAL A 115 -6.50 11.89 -2.71
CA VAL A 115 -7.06 10.54 -2.86
C VAL A 115 -7.70 10.33 -4.22
N THR A 116 -8.42 11.32 -4.74
CA THR A 116 -9.07 11.26 -6.06
C THR A 116 -8.09 11.16 -7.22
N THR A 117 -6.86 11.66 -7.04
CA THR A 117 -5.78 11.59 -8.03
C THR A 117 -4.96 10.31 -7.89
N ALA A 118 -4.80 9.81 -6.66
CA ALA A 118 -3.98 8.64 -6.36
C ALA A 118 -4.64 7.29 -6.66
N PHE A 119 -5.97 7.26 -6.80
CA PHE A 119 -6.77 6.05 -6.97
C PHE A 119 -7.73 6.19 -8.15
N ASP A 120 -7.58 5.31 -9.14
CA ASP A 120 -8.43 5.24 -10.31
C ASP A 120 -9.83 4.74 -9.93
N PRO A 121 -10.90 5.51 -10.20
CA PRO A 121 -12.27 5.11 -9.87
C PRO A 121 -12.73 3.87 -10.64
N THR A 122 -12.07 3.49 -11.74
CA THR A 122 -12.38 2.29 -12.52
C THR A 122 -11.68 1.04 -12.00
N SER A 123 -10.69 1.19 -11.11
CA SER A 123 -9.93 0.08 -10.51
C SER A 123 -10.53 -0.36 -9.18
N PHE A 124 -10.34 -1.63 -8.82
CA PHE A 124 -10.48 -2.05 -7.43
C PHE A 124 -9.11 -2.05 -6.76
N TYR A 125 -9.08 -1.91 -5.45
CA TYR A 125 -7.85 -1.92 -4.68
C TYR A 125 -7.89 -3.00 -3.61
N ASN A 126 -6.77 -3.71 -3.46
CA ASN A 126 -6.50 -4.46 -2.25
C ASN A 126 -5.46 -3.69 -1.44
N LEU A 127 -5.69 -3.64 -0.13
CA LEU A 127 -4.78 -3.06 0.85
C LEU A 127 -4.26 -4.19 1.74
N CYS A 128 -2.96 -4.18 2.02
CA CYS A 128 -2.33 -5.01 3.03
C CYS A 128 -1.85 -4.08 4.16
N LEU A 129 -2.65 -4.04 5.24
CA LEU A 129 -2.37 -3.22 6.41
C LEU A 129 -1.40 -3.97 7.33
N THR A 130 -0.23 -3.39 7.58
CA THR A 130 0.79 -4.03 8.44
C THR A 130 0.72 -3.54 9.88
N SER A 131 0.74 -4.46 10.85
CA SER A 131 0.85 -4.12 12.27
C SER A 131 1.96 -4.90 12.94
N CYS A 132 2.63 -4.30 13.93
CA CYS A 132 3.62 -5.02 14.73
C CYS A 132 2.91 -6.09 15.58
N ASN A 133 3.46 -7.31 15.60
CA ASN A 133 2.92 -8.38 16.44
C ASN A 133 3.21 -8.08 17.92
N SER A 134 2.17 -7.90 18.72
CA SER A 134 2.25 -7.67 20.18
C SER A 134 2.80 -8.87 20.96
N GLU A 135 2.88 -10.06 20.34
CA GLU A 135 3.22 -11.32 21.01
C GLU A 135 4.73 -11.61 21.11
N LYS A 136 5.60 -10.65 20.77
CA LYS A 136 7.07 -10.75 20.92
C LYS A 136 7.68 -9.56 21.65
N GLN A 137 7.07 -9.13 22.77
CA GLN A 137 7.73 -8.29 23.77
C GLN A 137 7.81 -9.04 25.10
#